data_AF-A0A9D1D754-F1
#
_entry.id   AF-A0A9D1D754-F1
#
_cell.length_a   1.000
_cell.length_b   1.000
_cell.length_c   1.000
_cell.angle_alpha   90.00
_cell.angle_beta   90.00
_cell.angle_gamma   90.00
#
_symmetry.space_group_name_H-M   'P 1'
#
loop_
_entity.id
_entity.type
_entity.pdbx_description
1 polymer ?
#
loop_
_entity_poly.entity_id
_entity_poly.type
_entity_poly.pdbx_seq_one_letter_code
_entity_poly.pdbx_strand_id
1 'polypeptide(L)'
;MDTYQKVEEQFSRIAENPSAEMAAQEMVWVEIPVWRLVNGQKVADTDRVQVLSSIADEVKAIFTEIYNGPEQFPINSIGGYSWRSNGLNSYHSSGLAIDINPDQNPQVREDGTVLVGSKWEPGVNPYSISQDSDVVKAFGKYGWNWGAAFTTKDYMHFEY
;
A
#
# COMPACT_ATOMS: atom_id res chain seq x y z
N MET A 1 -6.33 -24.12 -4.72
CA MET A 1 -5.40 -23.18 -5.37
C MET A 1 -4.78 -22.35 -4.28
N ASP A 2 -3.46 -22.40 -4.19
CA ASP A 2 -2.69 -21.51 -3.31
C ASP A 2 -2.89 -20.05 -3.77
N THR A 3 -2.79 -19.07 -2.87
CA THR A 3 -3.03 -17.65 -3.16
C THR A 3 -2.11 -17.15 -4.27
N TYR A 4 -0.85 -17.57 -4.26
CA TYR A 4 0.13 -17.29 -5.31
C TYR A 4 -0.37 -17.69 -6.71
N GLN A 5 -0.91 -18.91 -6.83
CA GLN A 5 -1.40 -19.40 -8.12
C GLN A 5 -2.57 -18.56 -8.64
N LYS A 6 -3.47 -18.10 -7.75
CA LYS A 6 -4.55 -17.20 -8.14
C LYS A 6 -4.01 -15.86 -8.62
N VAL A 7 -3.05 -15.27 -7.90
CA VAL A 7 -2.40 -14.01 -8.28
C VAL A 7 -1.79 -14.13 -9.68
N GLU A 8 -1.02 -15.18 -9.95
CA GLU A 8 -0.39 -15.42 -11.25
C GLU A 8 -1.41 -15.57 -12.38
N GLU A 9 -2.53 -16.26 -12.14
CA GLU A 9 -3.59 -16.44 -13.14
C GLU A 9 -4.28 -15.12 -13.49
N GLN A 10 -4.57 -14.26 -12.50
CA GLN A 10 -5.17 -12.96 -12.77
C GLN A 10 -4.17 -12.03 -13.46
N PHE A 11 -2.93 -11.99 -12.97
CA PHE A 11 -1.87 -11.19 -13.57
C PHE A 11 -1.66 -11.57 -15.04
N SER A 12 -1.66 -12.88 -15.36
CA SER A 12 -1.50 -13.38 -16.73
C SER A 12 -2.60 -12.88 -17.66
N ARG A 13 -3.85 -12.82 -17.22
CA ARG A 13 -4.96 -12.26 -18.02
C ARG A 13 -4.79 -10.77 -18.31
N ILE A 14 -4.21 -10.01 -17.39
CA ILE A 14 -3.84 -8.61 -17.64
C ILE A 14 -2.66 -8.56 -18.62
N ALA A 15 -1.67 -9.44 -18.45
CA ALA A 15 -0.44 -9.47 -19.24
C ALA A 15 -0.65 -9.89 -20.71
N GLU A 16 -1.69 -10.66 -21.02
CA GLU A 16 -2.05 -11.04 -22.40
C GLU A 16 -2.41 -9.83 -23.27
N ASN A 17 -3.03 -8.80 -22.68
CA ASN A 17 -3.34 -7.55 -23.35
C ASN A 17 -3.26 -6.38 -22.35
N PRO A 18 -2.05 -5.89 -22.02
CA PRO A 18 -1.83 -4.95 -20.93
C PRO A 18 -2.54 -3.61 -21.18
N SER A 19 -3.66 -3.39 -20.49
CA SER A 19 -4.42 -2.14 -20.55
C SER A 19 -5.11 -1.82 -19.23
N ALA A 20 -5.50 -0.56 -19.06
CA ALA A 20 -6.30 -0.12 -17.91
C ALA A 20 -7.64 -0.85 -17.84
N GLU A 21 -8.25 -1.14 -18.99
CA GLU A 21 -9.53 -1.87 -19.09
C GLU A 21 -9.40 -3.32 -18.66
N MET A 22 -8.32 -4.01 -19.06
CA MET A 22 -8.08 -5.40 -18.65
C MET A 22 -7.73 -5.48 -17.17
N ALA A 23 -6.87 -4.59 -16.69
CA ALA A 23 -6.53 -4.54 -15.28
C ALA A 23 -7.77 -4.26 -14.41
N ALA A 24 -8.60 -3.27 -14.76
CA ALA A 24 -9.79 -2.91 -13.98
C ALA A 24 -10.79 -4.07 -13.81
N GLN A 25 -10.86 -5.03 -14.73
CA GLN A 25 -11.72 -6.21 -14.63
C GLN A 25 -11.28 -7.20 -13.55
N GLU A 26 -10.00 -7.18 -13.16
CA GLU A 26 -9.44 -8.08 -12.15
C GLU A 26 -9.42 -7.47 -10.74
N MET A 27 -9.77 -6.19 -10.64
CA MET A 27 -9.71 -5.44 -9.39
C MET A 27 -11.00 -5.52 -8.57
N VAL A 28 -10.86 -5.37 -7.25
CA VAL A 28 -11.97 -5.23 -6.31
C VAL A 28 -11.68 -4.12 -5.31
N TRP A 29 -12.73 -3.43 -4.87
CA TRP A 29 -12.66 -2.52 -3.72
C TRP A 29 -12.71 -3.32 -2.42
N VAL A 30 -11.74 -3.09 -1.55
CA VAL A 30 -11.66 -3.66 -0.20
C VAL A 30 -11.92 -2.55 0.81
N GLU A 31 -12.95 -2.70 1.64
CA GLU A 31 -13.16 -1.84 2.81
C GLU A 31 -12.18 -2.23 3.92
N ILE A 32 -11.47 -1.25 4.46
CA ILE A 32 -10.43 -1.43 5.47
C ILE A 32 -10.69 -0.56 6.71
N PRO A 33 -10.45 -1.08 7.92
CA PRO A 33 -10.51 -0.26 9.13
C PRO A 33 -9.26 0.61 9.24
N VAL A 34 -9.43 1.87 9.66
CA VAL A 34 -8.32 2.82 9.81
C VAL A 34 -8.48 3.67 11.07
N TRP A 35 -7.36 4.22 11.54
CA TRP A 35 -7.36 5.30 12.52
C TRP A 35 -7.18 6.64 11.82
N ARG A 36 -8.00 7.64 12.15
CA ARG A 36 -7.82 9.04 11.74
C ARG A 36 -7.33 9.87 12.92
N LEU A 37 -6.64 10.98 12.66
CA LEU A 37 -6.43 12.00 13.69
C LEU A 37 -7.39 13.16 13.51
N VAL A 38 -8.26 13.36 14.50
CA VAL A 38 -9.15 14.52 14.60
C VAL A 38 -8.72 15.32 15.81
N ASN A 39 -8.25 16.56 15.61
CA ASN A 39 -7.71 17.42 16.67
C ASN A 39 -6.62 16.72 17.52
N GLY A 40 -5.77 15.92 16.88
CA GLY A 40 -4.69 15.17 17.54
C GLY A 40 -5.15 13.91 18.28
N GLN A 41 -6.44 13.60 18.30
CA GLN A 41 -6.98 12.37 18.88
C GLN A 41 -7.25 11.32 17.82
N LYS A 42 -6.93 10.06 18.14
CA LYS A 42 -7.22 8.92 17.26
C LYS A 42 -8.70 8.58 17.31
N VAL A 43 -9.32 8.48 16.15
CA VAL A 43 -10.72 8.12 15.98
C VAL A 43 -10.82 6.99 14.96
N ALA A 44 -11.63 5.99 15.28
CA ALA A 44 -11.89 4.87 14.38
C ALA A 44 -12.70 5.32 13.17
N ASP A 45 -12.35 4.81 12.00
CA ASP A 45 -13.00 5.10 10.73
C ASP A 45 -12.81 3.92 9.75
N THR A 46 -13.35 4.05 8.55
CA THR A 46 -13.08 3.15 7.43
C THR A 46 -12.53 3.91 6.23
N ASP A 47 -11.81 3.19 5.37
CA ASP A 47 -11.42 3.63 4.04
C ASP A 47 -11.60 2.47 3.05
N ARG A 48 -11.32 2.70 1.76
CA ARG A 48 -11.32 1.66 0.75
C ARG A 48 -10.11 1.75 -0.16
N VAL A 49 -9.58 0.59 -0.54
CA VAL A 49 -8.47 0.47 -1.49
C VAL A 49 -8.86 -0.52 -2.58
N GLN A 50 -8.52 -0.19 -3.83
CA GLN A 50 -8.75 -1.08 -4.95
C GLN A 50 -7.49 -1.93 -5.18
N VAL A 51 -7.63 -3.25 -5.22
CA VAL A 51 -6.52 -4.21 -5.35
C VAL A 51 -6.90 -5.38 -6.25
N LEU A 52 -5.93 -6.19 -6.65
CA LEU A 52 -6.18 -7.45 -7.36
C LEU A 52 -7.06 -8.36 -6.49
N SER A 53 -8.14 -8.91 -7.08
CA SER A 53 -9.18 -9.57 -6.27
C SER A 53 -8.72 -10.83 -5.53
N SER A 54 -7.66 -11.50 -5.98
CA SER A 54 -7.03 -12.63 -5.31
C SER A 54 -6.37 -12.30 -3.96
N ILE A 55 -5.99 -11.04 -3.73
CA ILE A 55 -5.38 -10.58 -2.46
C ILE A 55 -6.35 -9.79 -1.57
N ALA A 56 -7.63 -9.71 -1.93
CA ALA A 56 -8.61 -8.89 -1.23
C ALA A 56 -8.75 -9.25 0.27
N ASP A 57 -8.86 -10.54 0.57
CA ASP A 57 -8.97 -11.03 1.95
C ASP A 57 -7.68 -10.79 2.75
N GLU A 58 -6.53 -10.89 2.09
CA GLU A 58 -5.22 -10.64 2.71
C GLU A 58 -5.05 -9.16 3.05
N VAL A 59 -5.37 -8.26 2.12
CA VAL A 59 -5.33 -6.81 2.34
C VAL A 59 -6.26 -6.43 3.49
N LYS A 60 -7.49 -6.98 3.52
CA LYS A 60 -8.41 -6.76 4.65
C LYS A 60 -7.81 -7.24 5.97
N ALA A 61 -7.12 -8.37 5.99
CA ALA A 61 -6.46 -8.90 7.18
C ALA A 61 -5.29 -8.01 7.63
N ILE A 62 -4.43 -7.58 6.71
CA ILE A 62 -3.31 -6.64 6.98
C ILE A 62 -3.82 -5.38 7.67
N PHE A 63 -4.82 -4.70 7.10
CA PHE A 63 -5.34 -3.47 7.69
C PHE A 63 -6.09 -3.71 9.01
N THR A 64 -6.72 -4.87 9.18
CA THR A 64 -7.30 -5.26 10.47
C THR A 64 -6.23 -5.44 11.54
N GLU A 65 -5.06 -6.00 11.20
CA GLU A 65 -3.93 -6.12 12.12
C GLU A 65 -3.33 -4.76 12.48
N ILE A 66 -3.15 -3.87 11.49
CA ILE A 66 -2.69 -2.48 11.72
C ILE A 66 -3.66 -1.75 12.65
N TYR A 67 -4.97 -1.88 12.41
CA TYR A 67 -6.00 -1.23 13.20
C TYR A 67 -6.04 -1.71 14.65
N ASN A 68 -5.88 -3.02 14.88
CA ASN A 68 -5.87 -3.61 16.22
C ASN A 68 -4.52 -3.50 16.93
N GLY A 69 -3.46 -3.10 16.21
CA GLY A 69 -2.13 -2.91 16.74
C GLY A 69 -2.05 -1.81 17.80
N PRO A 70 -1.12 -1.91 18.76
CA PRO A 70 -0.96 -0.92 19.83
C PRO A 70 -0.56 0.47 19.33
N GLU A 71 0.08 0.57 18.16
CA GLU A 71 0.42 1.84 17.54
C GLU A 71 -0.84 2.58 17.11
N GLN A 72 -1.93 1.89 16.74
CA GLN A 72 -3.13 2.50 16.15
C GLN A 72 -2.74 3.52 15.07
N PHE A 73 -1.93 3.06 14.12
CA PHE A 73 -1.25 3.93 13.16
C PHE A 73 -2.27 4.75 12.35
N PRO A 74 -2.19 6.09 12.38
CA PRO A 74 -3.10 6.93 11.62
C PRO A 74 -2.87 6.82 10.11
N ILE A 75 -3.95 6.61 9.36
CA ILE A 75 -3.95 6.61 7.90
C ILE A 75 -4.84 7.77 7.45
N ASN A 76 -4.29 8.77 6.76
CA ASN A 76 -5.05 9.90 6.20
C ASN A 76 -5.34 9.72 4.71
N SER A 77 -4.54 8.92 4.00
CA SER A 77 -4.64 8.71 2.57
C SER A 77 -4.06 7.35 2.22
N ILE A 78 -4.75 6.65 1.32
CA ILE A 78 -4.35 5.36 0.80
C ILE A 78 -4.47 5.35 -0.72
N GLY A 79 -3.47 4.78 -1.39
CA GLY A 79 -3.45 4.52 -2.83
C GLY A 79 -3.34 3.03 -3.10
N GLY A 80 -4.11 2.51 -4.06
CA GLY A 80 -4.05 1.11 -4.50
C GLY A 80 -3.85 1.04 -6.01
N TYR A 81 -4.71 0.30 -6.70
CA TYR A 81 -4.76 0.20 -8.15
C TYR A 81 -4.80 1.60 -8.81
N SER A 82 -3.85 1.80 -9.72
CA SER A 82 -3.81 2.96 -10.61
C SER A 82 -2.98 2.58 -11.81
N TRP A 83 -3.62 2.45 -12.97
CA TRP A 83 -2.92 2.14 -14.22
C TRP A 83 -1.91 3.25 -14.53
N ARG A 84 -0.64 2.89 -14.66
CA ARG A 84 0.46 3.82 -14.94
C ARG A 84 0.85 3.80 -16.41
N SER A 85 1.47 4.88 -16.86
CA SER A 85 1.94 5.03 -18.24
C SER A 85 3.00 4.01 -18.65
N ASN A 86 3.73 3.44 -17.69
CA ASN A 86 4.67 2.34 -17.89
C ASN A 86 4.01 0.94 -17.79
N GLY A 87 2.68 0.86 -17.72
CA GLY A 87 1.91 -0.38 -17.69
C GLY A 87 2.28 -1.28 -16.52
N LEU A 88 2.43 -2.57 -16.78
CA LEU A 88 2.76 -3.60 -15.77
C LEU A 88 4.18 -3.49 -15.18
N ASN A 89 4.99 -2.51 -15.59
CA ASN A 89 6.23 -2.17 -14.88
C ASN A 89 5.97 -1.40 -13.57
N SER A 90 4.70 -1.22 -13.18
CA SER A 90 4.29 -0.71 -11.88
C SER A 90 3.32 -1.69 -11.25
N TYR A 91 3.60 -2.11 -10.01
CA TYR A 91 2.69 -2.95 -9.23
C TYR A 91 1.33 -2.28 -8.95
N HIS A 92 1.23 -0.95 -9.01
CA HIS A 92 -0.06 -0.26 -8.98
C HIS A 92 -0.93 -0.59 -10.20
N SER A 93 -0.35 -0.82 -11.38
CA SER A 93 -1.10 -1.20 -12.57
C SER A 93 -1.69 -2.60 -12.48
N SER A 94 -1.11 -3.49 -11.67
CA SER A 94 -1.63 -4.83 -11.39
C SER A 94 -2.41 -4.92 -10.08
N GLY A 95 -2.62 -3.81 -9.37
CA GLY A 95 -3.34 -3.81 -8.09
C GLY A 95 -2.63 -4.59 -6.97
N LEU A 96 -1.31 -4.73 -7.08
CA LEU A 96 -0.43 -5.47 -6.15
C LEU A 96 0.47 -4.54 -5.33
N ALA A 97 0.18 -3.24 -5.33
CA ALA A 97 0.86 -2.25 -4.51
C ALA A 97 -0.12 -1.35 -3.77
N ILE A 98 0.31 -0.90 -2.59
CA ILE A 98 -0.42 0.02 -1.73
C ILE A 98 0.53 1.11 -1.24
N ASP A 99 0.11 2.37 -1.40
CA ASP A 99 0.79 3.55 -0.87
C ASP A 99 0.03 4.09 0.35
N ILE A 100 0.73 4.40 1.44
CA ILE A 100 0.13 4.94 2.68
C ILE A 100 0.72 6.30 3.04
N ASN A 101 -0.14 7.30 3.24
CA ASN A 101 0.18 8.67 3.64
C ASN A 101 1.37 9.28 2.83
N PRO A 102 1.28 9.37 1.49
CA PRO A 102 2.43 9.71 0.62
C PRO A 102 3.09 11.06 0.94
N ASP A 103 2.33 12.04 1.43
CA ASP A 103 2.90 13.33 1.85
C ASP A 103 3.86 13.20 3.04
N GLN A 104 3.64 12.22 3.92
CA GLN A 104 4.45 11.96 5.13
C GLN A 104 5.42 10.79 4.97
N ASN A 105 5.35 10.09 3.84
CA ASN A 105 6.19 8.94 3.50
C ASN A 105 6.72 9.08 2.07
N PRO A 106 7.62 10.04 1.81
CA PRO A 106 8.01 10.43 0.47
C PRO A 106 8.75 9.32 -0.30
N GLN A 107 8.79 9.49 -1.63
CA GLN A 107 9.78 8.85 -2.48
C GLN A 107 11.03 9.73 -2.57
N VAL A 108 12.20 9.17 -2.27
CA VAL A 108 13.46 9.89 -2.07
C VAL A 108 14.59 9.18 -2.82
N ARG A 109 15.35 9.92 -3.65
CA ARG A 109 16.56 9.42 -4.29
C ARG A 109 17.68 9.17 -3.27
N GLU A 110 18.70 8.41 -3.69
CA GLU A 110 19.88 8.14 -2.86
C GLU A 110 20.63 9.42 -2.44
N ASP A 111 20.54 10.49 -3.24
CA ASP A 111 21.12 11.81 -2.92
C ASP A 111 20.26 12.67 -1.97
N GLY A 112 19.12 12.15 -1.51
CA GLY A 112 18.18 12.84 -0.63
C GLY A 112 17.14 13.70 -1.34
N THR A 113 17.13 13.76 -2.68
CA THR A 113 16.12 14.50 -3.44
C THR A 113 14.75 13.85 -3.27
N VAL A 114 13.78 14.62 -2.76
CA VAL A 114 12.36 14.21 -2.67
C VAL A 114 11.72 14.31 -4.05
N LEU A 115 11.15 13.22 -4.54
CA LEU A 115 10.45 13.13 -5.82
C LEU A 115 8.94 13.29 -5.67
N VAL A 116 8.38 12.69 -4.62
CA VAL A 116 6.95 12.69 -4.28
C VAL A 116 6.83 12.82 -2.77
N GLY A 117 5.80 13.52 -2.31
CA GLY A 117 5.54 13.78 -0.89
C GLY A 117 6.38 14.93 -0.34
N SER A 118 6.43 15.05 1.00
CA SER A 118 7.12 16.15 1.68
C SER A 118 8.37 15.68 2.41
N LYS A 119 8.21 14.88 3.47
CA LYS A 119 9.33 14.51 4.34
C LYS A 119 9.01 13.26 5.16
N TRP A 120 10.02 12.41 5.34
CA TRP A 120 9.95 11.23 6.20
C TRP A 120 10.42 11.58 7.61
N GLU A 121 9.53 11.57 8.60
CA GLU A 121 9.81 11.99 9.98
C GLU A 121 9.22 11.01 11.04
N PRO A 122 9.59 9.71 11.00
CA PRO A 122 9.09 8.74 11.97
C PRO A 122 9.39 9.16 13.42
N GLY A 123 8.41 8.98 14.31
CA GLY A 123 8.51 9.39 15.72
C GLY A 123 8.24 10.88 16.00
N VAL A 124 8.20 11.72 14.96
CA VAL A 124 7.82 13.14 15.07
C VAL A 124 6.46 13.37 14.39
N ASN A 125 6.31 12.92 13.15
CA ASN A 125 5.06 12.97 12.42
C ASN A 125 4.30 11.65 12.62
N PRO A 126 3.08 11.68 13.20
CA PRO A 126 2.32 10.46 13.49
C PRO A 126 1.85 9.70 12.25
N TYR A 127 1.94 10.29 11.05
CA TYR A 127 1.62 9.64 9.78
C TYR A 127 2.85 9.05 9.08
N SER A 128 4.07 9.27 9.60
CA SER A 128 5.30 8.73 9.02
C SER A 128 5.56 7.31 9.53
N ILE A 129 5.67 6.37 8.59
CA ILE A 129 5.91 4.95 8.83
C ILE A 129 7.33 4.76 9.33
N SER A 130 7.47 4.13 10.49
CA SER A 130 8.76 3.72 11.04
C SER A 130 9.06 2.24 10.73
N GLN A 131 10.33 1.84 10.79
CA GLN A 131 10.74 0.43 10.65
C GLN A 131 10.05 -0.49 11.66
N ASP A 132 9.74 0.02 12.85
CA ASP A 132 9.10 -0.73 13.93
C ASP A 132 7.57 -0.54 13.97
N SER A 133 6.98 0.12 12.97
CA SER A 133 5.54 0.37 12.93
C SER A 133 4.72 -0.92 12.79
N ASP A 134 3.48 -0.88 13.28
CA ASP A 134 2.49 -1.94 13.08
C ASP A 134 2.19 -2.11 11.58
N VAL A 135 2.34 -1.05 10.77
CA VAL A 135 2.26 -1.11 9.30
C VAL A 135 3.31 -2.05 8.72
N VAL A 136 4.59 -1.78 8.98
CA VAL A 136 5.70 -2.59 8.43
C VAL A 136 5.62 -4.04 8.91
N LYS A 137 5.27 -4.25 10.19
CA LYS A 137 5.10 -5.59 10.77
C LYS A 137 3.95 -6.36 10.12
N ALA A 138 2.79 -5.72 9.92
CA ALA A 138 1.64 -6.36 9.31
C ALA A 138 1.93 -6.73 7.85
N PHE A 139 2.38 -5.80 7.01
CA PHE A 139 2.72 -6.09 5.61
C PHE A 139 3.80 -7.18 5.50
N GLY A 140 4.89 -7.06 6.27
CA GLY A 140 5.98 -8.04 6.25
C GLY A 140 5.56 -9.45 6.70
N LYS A 141 4.60 -9.58 7.63
CA LYS A 141 4.05 -10.88 8.04
C LYS A 141 3.36 -11.62 6.88
N TYR A 142 2.76 -10.88 5.96
CA TYR A 142 2.10 -11.43 4.77
C TYR A 142 3.04 -11.52 3.55
N GLY A 143 4.33 -11.20 3.71
CA GLY A 143 5.33 -11.35 2.66
C GLY A 143 5.52 -10.14 1.76
N TRP A 144 4.82 -9.03 2.01
CA TRP A 144 4.97 -7.81 1.22
C TRP A 144 6.32 -7.14 1.49
N ASN A 145 6.90 -6.57 0.44
CA ASN A 145 8.12 -5.78 0.52
C ASN A 145 7.78 -4.30 0.77
N TRP A 146 8.58 -3.66 1.62
CA TRP A 146 8.48 -2.22 1.87
C TRP A 146 9.51 -1.45 1.03
N GLY A 147 9.06 -0.40 0.34
CA GLY A 147 9.87 0.40 -0.57
C GLY A 147 11.03 1.17 0.08
N ALA A 148 11.11 1.20 1.42
CA ALA A 148 12.31 1.66 2.11
C ALA A 148 13.56 0.79 1.83
N ALA A 149 13.39 -0.42 1.30
CA ALA A 149 14.51 -1.28 0.87
C ALA A 149 15.11 -0.86 -0.48
N PHE A 150 14.38 -0.11 -1.32
CA PHE A 150 14.79 0.23 -2.69
C PHE A 150 15.98 1.20 -2.74
N THR A 151 16.64 1.32 -3.90
CA THR A 151 17.71 2.33 -4.10
C THR A 151 17.15 3.75 -4.06
N THR A 152 16.13 4.02 -4.89
CA THR A 152 15.25 5.18 -4.70
C THR A 152 14.22 4.76 -3.65
N LYS A 153 14.42 5.23 -2.42
CA LYS A 153 13.57 4.89 -1.28
C LYS A 153 12.15 5.32 -1.57
N ASP A 154 11.20 4.46 -1.27
CA ASP A 154 9.78 4.78 -1.42
C ASP A 154 9.05 4.44 -0.11
N TYR A 155 8.95 5.40 0.80
CA TYR A 155 8.52 5.12 2.17
C TYR A 155 7.01 4.84 2.26
N MET A 156 6.21 5.32 1.30
CA MET A 156 4.77 5.06 1.28
C MET A 156 4.44 3.66 0.77
N HIS A 157 5.36 3.06 0.03
CA HIS A 157 5.07 1.97 -0.89
C HIS A 157 5.25 0.58 -0.28
N PHE A 158 4.24 -0.27 -0.45
CA PHE A 158 4.31 -1.70 -0.19
C PHE A 158 3.90 -2.46 -1.45
N GLU A 159 4.68 -3.48 -1.82
CA GLU A 159 4.39 -4.35 -2.98
C GLU A 159 4.42 -5.84 -2.60
N TYR A 160 3.54 -6.62 -3.24
CA TYR A 160 3.37 -8.06 -3.06
C TYR A 160 4.51 -8.88 -3.67
#